data_AF-A0A7J8S921-F1
#
_entry.id   AF-A0A7J8S921-F1
#
_cell.length_a   1.000
_cell.length_b   1.000
_cell.length_c   1.000
_cell.angle_alpha   90.00
_cell.angle_beta   90.00
_cell.angle_gamma   90.00
#
_symmetry.space_group_name_H-M   'P 1'
#
loop_
_entity.id
_entity.type
_entity.pdbx_description
1 polymer ?
#
loop_
_entity_poly.entity_id
_entity_poly.type
_entity_poly.pdbx_seq_one_letter_code
_entity_poly.pdbx_strand_id
1 'polypeptide(L)'
;MEGINEKEEAQKGSSPAELGKWAEIQDTLKKRVITVDDFPWRLASPSESEPQQQQLKYVGGVDVSFSKEEPSMACGSLVVLDLLHDLRLVYQEYNCLSLDIPYVPGFLAFREAPILLHLLAKMKKDASPFYPQVLMVDGNGLLHPRGKSVFYSIKCPYQLSPSLYFEVFPWPGFGLASHLGVSANIPTIGVGKNLHHVDGLTQSGVRKLLEAEENKAKGIITLRGSSGFIWGVAMRSEQGSLKPVFVSVGHRVSLETAIEIVNMTCKFRVPEPIRQVSSVWISTGGSTLSMSDDYSAVLAAFVRFSEQFQSLIHCYQVLDHDSNYTRLCTTLLILEWIDYRSVSSHSARIANNHFNSQHTSQSHNRMPEPLMVMLLHHSVQTFSGLFSLSMLERITLMKLKLTV
;
A
#
# COMPACT_ATOMS: atom_id res chain seq x y z
N MET A 1 -20.71 25.79 -13.89
CA MET A 1 -21.88 25.43 -13.07
C MET A 1 -21.67 23.97 -12.69
N GLU A 2 -21.43 23.56 -11.45
CA GLU A 2 -21.11 24.21 -10.18
C GLU A 2 -20.03 23.32 -9.53
N GLY A 3 -19.02 23.94 -8.92
CA GLY A 3 -17.96 23.22 -8.23
C GLY A 3 -18.53 22.60 -6.97
N ILE A 4 -18.41 21.28 -6.83
CA ILE A 4 -18.72 20.59 -5.58
C ILE A 4 -17.74 21.14 -4.55
N ASN A 5 -18.30 21.81 -3.55
CA ASN A 5 -17.58 22.43 -2.45
C ASN A 5 -17.05 21.29 -1.56
N GLU A 6 -15.75 21.03 -1.58
CA GLU A 6 -15.02 20.01 -0.77
C GLU A 6 -15.17 20.19 0.77
N LYS A 7 -16.11 21.03 1.22
CA LYS A 7 -16.35 21.41 2.62
C LYS A 7 -17.52 20.70 3.30
N GLU A 8 -18.33 19.91 2.60
CA GLU A 8 -19.55 19.31 3.18
C GLU A 8 -19.45 17.82 3.58
N GLU A 9 -18.31 17.14 3.39
CA GLU A 9 -18.07 15.79 3.96
C GLU A 9 -17.67 15.80 5.44
N ALA A 10 -17.71 16.96 6.10
CA ALA A 10 -17.29 17.12 7.49
C ALA A 10 -18.41 16.77 8.48
N GLN A 11 -18.83 15.50 8.58
CA GLN A 11 -19.72 15.09 9.68
C GLN A 11 -19.67 13.60 10.06
N LYS A 12 -18.46 13.04 10.17
CA LYS A 12 -18.13 11.91 11.07
C LYS A 12 -16.63 11.92 11.34
N GLY A 13 -16.14 12.90 12.10
CA GLY A 13 -14.70 13.07 12.33
C GLY A 13 -14.12 11.92 13.17
N SER A 14 -12.95 11.41 12.78
CA SER A 14 -12.17 10.47 13.61
C SER A 14 -11.86 11.08 14.97
N SER A 15 -11.88 10.25 16.02
CA SER A 15 -11.58 10.72 17.38
C SER A 15 -10.11 11.16 17.51
N PRO A 16 -9.75 12.09 18.42
CA PRO A 16 -8.36 12.47 18.65
C PRO A 16 -7.45 11.29 19.00
N ALA A 17 -7.99 10.28 19.71
CA ALA A 17 -7.26 9.06 20.03
C ALA A 17 -6.95 8.21 18.78
N GLU A 18 -7.89 8.11 17.86
CA GLU A 18 -7.73 7.40 16.58
C GLU A 18 -6.70 8.10 15.69
N LEU A 19 -6.76 9.43 15.59
CA LEU A 19 -5.76 10.22 14.87
C LEU A 19 -4.35 10.08 15.49
N GLY A 20 -4.27 9.99 16.81
CA GLY A 20 -3.02 9.69 17.52
C GLY A 20 -2.45 8.33 17.14
N LYS A 21 -3.30 7.28 17.11
CA LYS A 21 -2.91 5.93 16.68
C LYS A 21 -2.42 5.92 15.22
N TRP A 22 -3.16 6.57 14.32
CA TRP A 22 -2.74 6.67 12.91
C TRP A 22 -1.42 7.42 12.76
N ALA A 23 -1.20 8.45 13.57
CA ALA A 23 0.04 9.19 13.53
C ALA A 23 1.25 8.31 13.92
N GLU A 24 1.10 7.53 14.99
CA GLU A 24 2.10 6.58 15.48
C GLU A 24 2.40 5.46 14.46
N ILE A 25 1.35 4.92 13.82
CA ILE A 25 1.50 3.91 12.76
C ILE A 25 2.32 4.48 11.60
N GLN A 26 1.98 5.67 11.11
CA GLN A 26 2.74 6.31 10.04
C GLN A 26 4.19 6.58 10.46
N ASP A 27 4.44 7.08 11.67
CA ASP A 27 5.80 7.37 12.14
C ASP A 27 6.64 6.09 12.30
N THR A 28 5.99 4.97 12.64
CA THR A 28 6.63 3.65 12.70
C THR A 28 6.95 3.11 11.30
N LEU A 29 5.98 3.11 10.39
CA LEU A 29 6.18 2.62 9.03
C LEU A 29 7.15 3.48 8.21
N LYS A 30 7.12 4.80 8.43
CA LYS A 30 8.01 5.76 7.78
C LYS A 30 9.49 5.46 7.99
N LYS A 31 9.88 4.92 9.16
CA LYS A 31 11.27 4.51 9.45
C LYS A 31 11.76 3.38 8.54
N ARG A 32 10.84 2.67 7.88
CA ARG A 32 11.14 1.56 6.96
C ARG A 32 11.22 2.00 5.50
N VAL A 33 10.99 3.28 5.20
CA VAL A 33 11.06 3.77 3.81
C VAL A 33 12.52 3.76 3.35
N ILE A 34 12.77 3.12 2.21
CA ILE A 34 14.07 3.12 1.52
C ILE A 34 13.94 4.09 0.34
N THR A 35 14.86 5.04 0.23
CA THR A 35 14.82 6.12 -0.78
C THR A 35 15.92 6.00 -1.83
N VAL A 36 16.53 4.83 -1.91
CA VAL A 36 17.56 4.46 -2.88
C VAL A 36 17.06 3.24 -3.64
N ASP A 37 17.66 2.97 -4.79
CA ASP A 37 17.34 1.80 -5.59
C ASP A 37 17.72 0.52 -4.84
N ASP A 38 16.72 -0.31 -4.56
CA ASP A 38 16.85 -1.56 -3.83
C ASP A 38 15.98 -2.63 -4.51
N PHE A 39 16.49 -3.15 -5.61
CA PHE A 39 15.86 -4.19 -6.42
C PHE A 39 16.90 -4.86 -7.33
N PRO A 40 16.63 -6.11 -7.80
CA PRO A 40 17.59 -6.88 -8.59
C PRO A 40 17.59 -6.54 -10.09
N TRP A 41 16.70 -5.65 -10.54
CA TRP A 41 16.52 -5.31 -11.95
C TRP A 41 17.13 -3.94 -12.30
N ARG A 42 17.36 -3.69 -13.59
CA ARG A 42 17.86 -2.41 -14.10
C ARG A 42 16.92 -1.82 -15.14
N LEU A 43 17.00 -0.50 -15.33
CA LEU A 43 16.43 0.14 -16.51
C LEU A 43 17.22 -0.26 -17.76
N ALA A 44 16.53 -0.36 -18.89
CA ALA A 44 17.15 -0.72 -20.16
C ALA A 44 18.08 0.43 -20.61
N SER A 45 19.39 0.17 -20.64
CA SER A 45 20.36 1.10 -21.22
C SER A 45 20.70 0.66 -22.65
N PRO A 46 20.76 1.57 -23.63
CA PRO A 46 21.17 1.25 -24.99
C PRO A 46 22.66 0.88 -25.13
N SER A 47 23.47 0.98 -24.06
CA SER A 47 24.94 0.92 -24.14
C SER A 47 25.65 -0.21 -23.39
N GLU A 48 24.94 -1.18 -22.80
CA GLU A 48 25.62 -2.20 -21.98
C GLU A 48 25.23 -3.64 -22.29
N SER A 49 26.27 -4.44 -22.56
CA SER A 49 26.30 -5.88 -22.73
C SER A 49 26.64 -6.58 -21.41
N GLU A 50 25.93 -6.25 -20.32
CA GLU A 50 26.03 -6.98 -19.04
C GLU A 50 25.03 -8.15 -19.08
N PRO A 51 25.46 -9.41 -19.24
CA PRO A 51 24.58 -10.50 -19.67
C PRO A 51 23.63 -11.06 -18.59
N GLN A 52 23.56 -10.48 -17.38
CA GLN A 52 23.04 -11.21 -16.20
C GLN A 52 22.01 -10.49 -15.33
N GLN A 53 21.71 -9.20 -15.54
CA GLN A 53 20.70 -8.50 -14.74
C GLN A 53 19.32 -8.48 -15.41
N GLN A 54 18.28 -8.77 -14.64
CA GLN A 54 16.89 -8.71 -15.09
C GLN A 54 16.54 -7.26 -15.48
N GLN A 55 15.89 -7.06 -16.62
CA GLN A 55 15.40 -5.73 -17.01
C GLN A 55 14.04 -5.43 -16.37
N LEU A 56 13.74 -4.15 -16.18
CA LEU A 56 12.38 -3.71 -15.84
C LEU A 56 11.43 -4.08 -16.99
N LYS A 57 10.46 -4.93 -16.69
CA LYS A 57 9.47 -5.43 -17.66
C LYS A 57 8.05 -5.05 -17.27
N TYR A 58 7.65 -5.21 -16.01
CA TYR A 58 6.26 -5.00 -15.59
C TYR A 58 6.13 -3.80 -14.66
N VAL A 59 5.37 -2.79 -15.09
CA VAL A 59 5.06 -1.59 -14.31
C VAL A 59 3.59 -1.60 -13.94
N GLY A 60 3.30 -1.58 -12.64
CA GLY A 60 1.95 -1.54 -12.12
C GLY A 60 1.43 -0.11 -11.95
N GLY A 61 0.11 0.06 -12.03
CA GLY A 61 -0.59 1.29 -11.67
C GLY A 61 -1.71 0.98 -10.70
N VAL A 62 -1.93 1.85 -9.71
CA VAL A 62 -3.06 1.78 -8.78
C VAL A 62 -3.72 3.13 -8.57
N ASP A 63 -5.04 3.10 -8.38
CA ASP A 63 -5.89 4.25 -8.08
C ASP A 63 -7.11 3.78 -7.27
N VAL A 64 -7.67 4.67 -6.46
CA VAL A 64 -8.92 4.45 -5.73
C VAL A 64 -9.88 5.57 -6.08
N SER A 65 -11.05 5.19 -6.58
CA SER A 65 -12.14 6.14 -6.90
C SER A 65 -13.30 5.92 -5.95
N PHE A 66 -13.90 7.01 -5.49
CA PHE A 66 -15.09 6.99 -4.63
C PHE A 66 -16.35 7.24 -5.46
N SER A 67 -17.44 6.58 -5.11
CA SER A 67 -18.74 6.85 -5.74
C SER A 67 -19.22 8.25 -5.36
N LYS A 68 -19.79 8.97 -6.34
CA LYS A 68 -20.41 10.28 -6.12
C LYS A 68 -21.79 10.16 -5.48
N GLU A 69 -22.45 9.02 -5.67
CA GLU A 69 -23.79 8.75 -5.15
C GLU A 69 -23.71 8.20 -3.72
N GLU A 70 -22.72 7.36 -3.45
CA GLU A 70 -22.49 6.74 -2.16
C GLU A 70 -21.03 6.92 -1.71
N PRO A 71 -20.70 8.01 -0.99
CA PRO A 71 -19.31 8.35 -0.67
C PRO A 71 -18.55 7.34 0.20
N SER A 72 -19.26 6.43 0.87
CA SER A 72 -18.67 5.28 1.56
C SER A 72 -18.14 4.24 0.57
N MET A 73 -18.71 4.12 -0.64
CA MET A 73 -18.25 3.17 -1.64
C MET A 73 -16.98 3.64 -2.32
N ALA A 74 -15.93 2.85 -2.18
CA ALA A 74 -14.66 3.03 -2.84
C ALA A 74 -14.37 1.86 -3.77
N CYS A 75 -13.76 2.12 -4.92
CA CYS A 75 -13.28 1.10 -5.82
C CYS A 75 -11.80 1.27 -6.10
N GLY A 76 -11.01 0.29 -5.70
CA GLY A 76 -9.59 0.22 -5.97
C GLY A 76 -9.36 -0.52 -7.28
N SER A 77 -8.42 -0.03 -8.08
CA SER A 77 -8.01 -0.65 -9.35
C SER A 77 -6.52 -0.92 -9.36
N LEU A 78 -6.11 -2.05 -9.94
CA LEU A 78 -4.74 -2.45 -10.19
C LEU A 78 -4.60 -2.84 -11.66
N VAL A 79 -3.65 -2.23 -12.35
CA VAL A 79 -3.25 -2.65 -13.71
C VAL A 79 -1.77 -2.97 -13.74
N VAL A 80 -1.36 -3.79 -14.70
CA VAL A 80 0.06 -3.99 -15.01
C VAL A 80 0.28 -3.88 -16.51
N LEU A 81 1.29 -3.08 -16.86
CA LEU A 81 1.73 -2.86 -18.24
C LEU A 81 3.08 -3.53 -18.49
N ASP A 82 3.24 -4.09 -19.69
CA ASP A 82 4.52 -4.59 -20.18
C ASP A 82 5.30 -3.45 -20.85
N LEU A 83 6.37 -3.02 -20.18
CA LEU A 83 7.26 -1.94 -20.61
C LEU A 83 8.02 -2.28 -21.89
N LEU A 84 8.35 -3.57 -22.11
CA LEU A 84 9.13 -4.01 -23.27
C LEU A 84 8.26 -4.12 -24.54
N HIS A 85 6.94 -4.18 -24.38
CA HIS A 85 5.97 -4.32 -25.47
C HIS A 85 5.04 -3.10 -25.55
N ASP A 86 5.63 -1.90 -25.61
CA ASP A 86 4.94 -0.63 -25.85
C ASP A 86 3.81 -0.31 -24.84
N LEU A 87 4.05 -0.60 -23.54
CA LEU A 87 3.12 -0.36 -22.44
C LEU A 87 1.79 -1.12 -22.60
N ARG A 88 1.84 -2.33 -23.19
CA ARG A 88 0.65 -3.18 -23.36
C ARG A 88 0.09 -3.59 -22.00
N LEU A 89 -1.23 -3.42 -21.81
CA LEU A 89 -1.94 -3.93 -20.65
C LEU A 89 -1.92 -5.47 -20.63
N VAL A 90 -1.29 -6.05 -19.61
CA VAL A 90 -1.16 -7.51 -19.43
C VAL A 90 -1.96 -8.04 -18.26
N TYR A 91 -2.37 -7.17 -17.34
CA TYR A 91 -3.21 -7.53 -16.21
C TYR A 91 -4.06 -6.34 -15.77
N GLN A 92 -5.31 -6.62 -15.38
CA GLN A 92 -6.20 -5.66 -14.76
C GLN A 92 -7.07 -6.36 -13.71
N GLU A 93 -7.29 -5.69 -12.59
CA GLU A 93 -8.20 -6.13 -11.55
C GLU A 93 -8.75 -4.93 -10.79
N TYR A 94 -9.97 -5.06 -10.30
CA TYR A 94 -10.59 -4.06 -9.43
C TYR A 94 -11.35 -4.76 -8.31
N ASN A 95 -11.55 -4.02 -7.22
CA ASN A 95 -12.40 -4.44 -6.12
C ASN A 95 -13.11 -3.19 -5.58
N CYS A 96 -14.38 -3.31 -5.22
CA CYS A 96 -15.12 -2.22 -4.60
C CYS A 96 -15.59 -2.64 -3.19
N LEU A 97 -15.45 -1.73 -2.23
CA LEU A 97 -15.73 -1.95 -0.82
C LEU A 97 -16.39 -0.71 -0.22
N SER A 98 -17.29 -0.92 0.74
CA SER A 98 -17.76 0.18 1.59
C SER A 98 -16.70 0.49 2.65
N LEU A 99 -16.31 1.76 2.74
CA LEU A 99 -15.31 2.30 3.66
C LEU A 99 -15.97 3.29 4.62
N ASP A 100 -15.99 2.93 5.90
CA ASP A 100 -16.47 3.80 6.99
C ASP A 100 -15.41 4.78 7.53
N ILE A 101 -14.23 4.82 6.89
CA ILE A 101 -13.11 5.68 7.30
C ILE A 101 -13.26 7.05 6.63
N PRO A 102 -13.40 8.15 7.39
CA PRO A 102 -13.57 9.49 6.82
C PRO A 102 -12.30 9.99 6.12
N TYR A 103 -12.46 10.91 5.17
CA TYR A 103 -11.32 11.63 4.62
C TYR A 103 -10.71 12.56 5.69
N VAL A 104 -9.47 12.27 6.07
CA VAL A 104 -8.68 13.14 6.95
C VAL A 104 -7.40 13.54 6.21
N PRO A 105 -7.18 14.84 5.95
CA PRO A 105 -5.96 15.33 5.32
C PRO A 105 -4.69 14.84 6.04
N GLY A 106 -3.75 14.27 5.29
CA GLY A 106 -2.53 13.67 5.84
C GLY A 106 -2.66 12.21 6.29
N PHE A 107 -3.86 11.62 6.21
CA PHE A 107 -4.14 10.24 6.61
C PHE A 107 -4.89 9.43 5.53
N LEU A 108 -4.92 9.93 4.28
CA LEU A 108 -5.60 9.28 3.15
C LEU A 108 -5.23 7.80 2.98
N ALA A 109 -3.98 7.45 3.26
CA ALA A 109 -3.49 6.09 3.14
C ALA A 109 -4.25 5.07 4.02
N PHE A 110 -4.81 5.48 5.17
CA PHE A 110 -5.62 4.58 6.00
C PHE A 110 -6.97 4.24 5.35
N ARG A 111 -7.47 5.13 4.49
CA ARG A 111 -8.69 4.91 3.72
C ARG A 111 -8.41 4.05 2.48
N GLU A 112 -7.33 4.33 1.75
CA GLU A 112 -7.10 3.75 0.42
C GLU A 112 -6.15 2.54 0.38
N ALA A 113 -5.16 2.46 1.29
CA ALA A 113 -4.20 1.36 1.25
C ALA A 113 -4.83 -0.04 1.44
N PRO A 114 -5.84 -0.26 2.30
CA PRO A 114 -6.39 -1.60 2.51
C PRO A 114 -6.90 -2.28 1.23
N ILE A 115 -7.64 -1.56 0.39
CA ILE A 115 -8.21 -2.14 -0.85
C ILE A 115 -7.12 -2.43 -1.89
N LEU A 116 -6.11 -1.56 -1.98
CA LEU A 116 -4.99 -1.73 -2.91
C LEU A 116 -4.04 -2.86 -2.46
N LEU A 117 -3.78 -2.98 -1.17
CA LEU A 117 -3.02 -4.10 -0.59
C LEU A 117 -3.75 -5.43 -0.80
N HIS A 118 -5.08 -5.43 -0.72
CA HIS A 118 -5.88 -6.61 -1.03
C HIS A 118 -5.69 -7.07 -2.49
N LEU A 119 -5.75 -6.15 -3.47
CA LEU A 119 -5.51 -6.46 -4.89
C LEU A 119 -4.10 -7.04 -5.11
N LEU A 120 -3.07 -6.41 -4.52
CA LEU A 120 -1.70 -6.91 -4.62
C LEU A 120 -1.53 -8.29 -3.97
N ALA A 121 -2.15 -8.52 -2.81
CA ALA A 121 -2.10 -9.80 -2.10
C ALA A 121 -2.82 -10.90 -2.90
N LYS A 122 -3.96 -10.58 -3.50
CA LYS A 122 -4.71 -11.49 -4.38
C LYS A 122 -3.88 -11.88 -5.60
N MET A 123 -3.35 -10.90 -6.34
CA MET A 123 -2.50 -11.15 -7.49
C MET A 123 -1.28 -12.04 -7.15
N LYS A 124 -0.67 -11.81 -5.98
CA LYS A 124 0.46 -12.62 -5.49
C LYS A 124 0.02 -14.05 -5.12
N LYS A 125 -1.14 -14.21 -4.48
CA LYS A 125 -1.72 -15.51 -4.12
C LYS A 125 -2.06 -16.34 -5.36
N ASP A 126 -2.56 -15.69 -6.40
CA ASP A 126 -2.92 -16.32 -7.67
C ASP A 126 -1.68 -16.65 -8.53
N ALA A 127 -0.46 -16.39 -8.01
CA ALA A 127 0.81 -16.62 -8.68
C ALA A 127 0.86 -16.02 -10.08
N SER A 128 0.27 -14.83 -10.26
CA SER A 128 0.22 -14.16 -11.55
C SER A 128 1.65 -13.92 -12.09
N PRO A 129 1.96 -14.33 -13.33
CA PRO A 129 3.28 -14.15 -13.92
C PRO A 129 3.58 -12.67 -14.24
N PHE A 130 2.60 -11.79 -14.04
CA PHE A 130 2.66 -10.36 -14.34
C PHE A 130 2.80 -9.51 -13.08
N TYR A 131 3.21 -10.07 -11.93
CA TYR A 131 3.36 -9.28 -10.71
C TYR A 131 4.31 -8.09 -10.96
N PRO A 132 3.91 -6.84 -10.63
CA PRO A 132 4.67 -5.67 -11.02
C PRO A 132 6.02 -5.61 -10.30
N GLN A 133 7.05 -5.16 -11.01
CA GLN A 133 8.39 -4.91 -10.44
C GLN A 133 8.46 -3.57 -9.71
N VAL A 134 7.64 -2.61 -10.15
CA VAL A 134 7.47 -1.28 -9.56
C VAL A 134 6.01 -0.87 -9.72
N LEU A 135 5.47 -0.19 -8.72
CA LEU A 135 4.07 0.25 -8.69
C LEU A 135 3.98 1.78 -8.67
N MET A 136 3.29 2.34 -9.66
CA MET A 136 2.89 3.74 -9.67
C MET A 136 1.58 3.91 -8.94
N VAL A 137 1.53 4.90 -8.06
CA VAL A 137 0.37 5.18 -7.22
C VAL A 137 -0.14 6.58 -7.54
N ASP A 138 -1.43 6.71 -7.87
CA ASP A 138 -2.08 8.02 -8.01
C ASP A 138 -2.18 8.67 -6.63
N GLY A 139 -1.19 9.50 -6.30
CA GLY A 139 -0.99 9.99 -4.94
C GLY A 139 0.48 10.27 -4.66
N ASN A 140 0.77 10.62 -3.42
CA ASN A 140 2.11 11.05 -3.03
C ASN A 140 2.85 9.96 -2.25
N GLY A 141 4.19 9.98 -2.33
CA GLY A 141 5.08 9.28 -1.43
C GLY A 141 5.66 10.25 -0.39
N LEU A 142 6.94 10.61 -0.51
CA LEU A 142 7.59 11.55 0.40
C LEU A 142 7.04 12.97 0.32
N LEU A 143 6.45 13.40 -0.80
CA LEU A 143 5.81 14.72 -0.96
C LEU A 143 4.47 14.78 -0.22
N HIS A 144 4.50 14.80 1.11
CA HIS A 144 3.31 14.60 1.93
C HIS A 144 3.28 15.52 3.18
N PRO A 145 2.10 16.06 3.60
CA PRO A 145 1.99 17.09 4.65
C PRO A 145 2.53 16.72 6.04
N ARG A 146 2.64 15.42 6.33
CA ARG A 146 3.27 14.94 7.57
C ARG A 146 4.81 14.91 7.53
N GLY A 147 5.39 15.32 6.42
CA GLY A 147 6.81 15.63 6.37
C GLY A 147 7.07 16.96 7.08
N LYS A 148 8.10 17.01 7.92
CA LYS A 148 8.53 18.21 8.64
C LYS A 148 10.02 18.38 8.45
N SER A 149 10.47 19.60 8.30
CA SER A 149 11.89 19.89 8.43
C SER A 149 12.12 20.54 9.78
N VAL A 150 12.84 19.82 10.65
CA VAL A 150 13.18 20.32 11.97
C VAL A 150 14.63 20.79 11.92
N PHE A 151 14.84 22.08 12.16
CA PHE A 151 16.18 22.62 12.39
C PHE A 151 16.61 22.23 13.80
N TYR A 152 17.57 21.31 13.92
CA TYR A 152 18.23 21.07 15.20
C TYR A 152 19.46 21.96 15.31
N SER A 153 19.53 22.74 16.38
CA SER A 153 20.74 23.42 16.80
C SER A 153 21.53 22.45 17.68
N ILE A 154 22.59 21.87 17.13
CA ILE A 154 23.49 21.02 17.91
C ILE A 154 24.58 21.93 18.49
N LYS A 155 24.53 22.17 19.80
CA LYS A 155 25.68 22.76 20.50
C LYS A 155 26.77 21.69 20.58
N CYS A 156 27.88 21.90 19.89
CA CYS A 156 29.05 21.03 19.98
C CYS A 156 29.68 21.20 21.38
N PRO A 157 29.70 20.17 22.25
CA PRO A 157 30.16 20.33 23.63
C PRO A 157 31.70 20.40 23.77
N TYR A 158 32.46 20.23 22.68
CA TYR A 158 33.92 20.06 22.73
C TYR A 158 34.74 21.02 21.84
N GLN A 159 34.16 22.12 21.31
CA GLN A 159 34.93 23.11 20.55
C GLN A 159 35.05 24.45 21.27
N LEU A 160 36.29 24.98 21.29
CA LEU A 160 36.71 26.27 21.85
C LEU A 160 36.23 27.50 21.05
N SER A 161 35.34 27.35 20.06
CA SER A 161 34.65 28.46 19.39
C SER A 161 33.16 28.18 19.25
N PRO A 162 32.28 29.17 19.49
CA PRO A 162 30.82 29.00 19.44
C PRO A 162 30.30 29.00 18.00
N SER A 163 30.62 27.95 17.23
CA SER A 163 30.02 27.71 15.92
C SER A 163 28.80 26.82 16.12
N LEU A 164 27.61 27.40 16.03
CA LEU A 164 26.34 26.67 16.12
C LEU A 164 26.16 25.88 14.81
N TYR A 165 26.25 24.55 14.86
CA TYR A 165 25.96 23.72 13.69
C TYR A 165 24.46 23.43 13.65
N PHE A 166 23.82 23.78 12.54
CA PHE A 166 22.43 23.42 12.27
C PHE A 166 22.43 22.18 11.38
N GLU A 167 22.06 21.03 11.95
CA GLU A 167 21.83 19.83 11.16
C GLU A 167 20.32 19.75 10.88
N VAL A 168 19.97 19.85 9.60
CA VAL A 168 18.59 19.66 9.16
C VAL A 168 18.40 18.16 9.01
N PHE A 169 17.68 17.54 9.93
CA PHE A 169 17.14 16.20 9.72
C PHE A 169 15.78 16.35 9.06
N PRO A 170 15.68 16.24 7.72
CA PRO A 170 14.38 16.21 7.07
C PRO A 170 13.65 14.99 7.60
N TRP A 171 12.48 15.22 8.19
CA TRP A 171 11.52 14.17 8.46
C TRP A 171 10.66 14.05 7.20
N PRO A 172 10.94 13.09 6.30
CA PRO A 172 10.29 13.06 4.98
C PRO A 172 8.78 12.80 5.10
N GLY A 173 7.99 13.03 4.07
CA GLY A 173 6.56 12.71 4.14
C GLY A 173 6.31 11.20 4.15
N PHE A 174 5.05 10.81 4.36
CA PHE A 174 4.61 9.41 4.33
C PHE A 174 3.20 9.33 3.75
N GLY A 175 3.11 9.49 2.42
CA GLY A 175 1.87 9.39 1.68
C GLY A 175 1.51 7.96 1.29
N LEU A 176 0.44 7.81 0.51
CA LEU A 176 -0.09 6.52 0.08
C LEU A 176 0.96 5.65 -0.63
N ALA A 177 1.79 6.23 -1.50
CA ALA A 177 2.79 5.46 -2.24
C ALA A 177 3.84 4.85 -1.30
N SER A 178 4.30 5.62 -0.30
CA SER A 178 5.23 5.12 0.73
C SER A 178 4.57 4.09 1.63
N HIS A 179 3.31 4.30 2.01
CA HIS A 179 2.55 3.34 2.81
C HIS A 179 2.41 1.99 2.09
N LEU A 180 1.92 2.01 0.85
CA LEU A 180 1.78 0.80 0.03
C LEU A 180 3.11 0.09 -0.17
N GLY A 181 4.16 0.85 -0.49
CA GLY A 181 5.48 0.27 -0.78
C GLY A 181 6.05 -0.46 0.44
N VAL A 182 6.00 0.16 1.63
CA VAL A 182 6.46 -0.45 2.87
C VAL A 182 5.61 -1.68 3.24
N SER A 183 4.29 -1.58 3.12
CA SER A 183 3.36 -2.65 3.53
C SER A 183 3.40 -3.85 2.59
N ALA A 184 3.52 -3.64 1.28
CA ALA A 184 3.62 -4.70 0.27
C ALA A 184 5.06 -5.15 -0.02
N ASN A 185 6.06 -4.42 0.50
CA ASN A 185 7.48 -4.62 0.20
C ASN A 185 7.77 -4.63 -1.32
N ILE A 186 7.26 -3.62 -2.02
CA ILE A 186 7.42 -3.43 -3.47
C ILE A 186 7.92 -2.01 -3.74
N PRO A 187 8.79 -1.80 -4.74
CA PRO A 187 9.16 -0.46 -5.19
C PRO A 187 7.93 0.35 -5.58
N THR A 188 7.79 1.57 -5.04
CA THR A 188 6.64 2.44 -5.32
C THR A 188 7.06 3.86 -5.69
N ILE A 189 6.32 4.45 -6.62
CA ILE A 189 6.47 5.84 -7.05
C ILE A 189 5.13 6.54 -6.85
N GLY A 190 5.15 7.68 -6.14
CA GLY A 190 3.97 8.54 -6.03
C GLY A 190 3.91 9.49 -7.22
N VAL A 191 2.80 9.48 -7.95
CA VAL A 191 2.52 10.38 -9.08
C VAL A 191 1.26 11.19 -8.77
N GLY A 192 1.44 12.40 -8.24
CA GLY A 192 0.35 13.31 -7.92
C GLY A 192 -0.06 14.19 -9.09
N LYS A 193 -1.37 14.44 -9.25
CA LYS A 193 -1.92 15.40 -10.24
C LYS A 193 -1.91 16.86 -9.73
N ASN A 194 -1.77 17.05 -8.42
CA ASN A 194 -1.77 18.32 -7.70
C ASN A 194 -0.59 18.38 -6.71
N LEU A 195 -0.08 19.59 -6.45
CA LEU A 195 0.98 19.79 -5.46
C LEU A 195 0.41 19.81 -4.03
N HIS A 196 1.01 19.05 -3.13
CA HIS A 196 0.81 19.25 -1.69
C HIS A 196 1.68 20.39 -1.18
N HIS A 197 1.08 21.33 -0.45
CA HIS A 197 1.82 22.42 0.17
C HIS A 197 2.59 21.91 1.38
N VAL A 198 3.91 21.72 1.21
CA VAL A 198 4.81 21.19 2.23
C VAL A 198 6.11 21.99 2.22
N ASP A 199 6.69 22.26 3.40
CA ASP A 199 8.01 22.90 3.51
C ASP A 199 8.16 24.17 2.62
N GLY A 200 7.16 25.05 2.67
CA GLY A 200 7.15 26.30 1.89
C GLY A 200 6.85 26.14 0.38
N LEU A 201 6.70 24.93 -0.14
CA LEU A 201 6.29 24.69 -1.52
C LEU A 201 4.84 25.14 -1.72
N THR A 202 4.61 25.93 -2.76
CA THR A 202 3.28 26.44 -3.13
C THR A 202 3.02 26.20 -4.62
N GLN A 203 1.75 25.99 -4.97
CA GLN A 203 1.32 25.83 -6.37
C GLN A 203 1.80 26.99 -7.24
N SER A 204 1.64 28.22 -6.75
CA SER A 204 2.04 29.44 -7.45
C SER A 204 3.56 29.54 -7.60
N GLY A 205 4.34 29.18 -6.58
CA GLY A 205 5.80 29.14 -6.64
C GLY A 205 6.30 28.15 -7.69
N VAL A 206 5.79 26.92 -7.67
CA VAL A 206 6.18 25.90 -8.66
C VAL A 206 5.77 26.28 -10.07
N ARG A 207 4.57 26.88 -10.23
CA ARG A 207 4.10 27.34 -11.53
C ARG A 207 5.01 28.43 -12.12
N LYS A 208 5.44 29.40 -11.31
CA LYS A 208 6.40 30.43 -11.74
C LYS A 208 7.73 29.82 -12.18
N LEU A 209 8.25 28.82 -11.45
CA LEU A 209 9.48 28.12 -11.82
C LEU A 209 9.36 27.38 -13.15
N LEU A 210 8.21 26.76 -13.42
CA LEU A 210 7.91 26.08 -14.69
C LEU A 210 7.72 27.05 -15.87
N GLU A 211 7.31 28.29 -15.60
CA GLU A 211 7.07 29.33 -16.62
C GLU A 211 8.36 30.13 -16.94
N ALA A 212 9.40 30.04 -16.12
CA ALA A 212 10.68 30.72 -16.32
C ALA A 212 11.41 30.21 -17.58
N GLU A 213 11.96 31.14 -18.37
CA GLU A 213 12.62 30.84 -19.67
C GLU A 213 13.74 29.79 -19.54
N GLU A 214 14.55 29.89 -18.49
CA GLU A 214 15.65 28.95 -18.17
C GLU A 214 15.19 27.49 -17.96
N ASN A 215 13.89 27.28 -17.68
CA ASN A 215 13.31 25.99 -17.32
C ASN A 215 12.30 25.48 -18.34
N LYS A 216 11.89 26.31 -19.32
CA LYS A 216 10.97 25.90 -20.40
C LYS A 216 11.50 24.71 -21.19
N ALA A 217 12.81 24.64 -21.41
CA ALA A 217 13.45 23.54 -22.13
C ALA A 217 13.66 22.27 -21.28
N LYS A 218 13.68 22.38 -19.93
CA LYS A 218 14.04 21.27 -19.03
C LYS A 218 12.89 20.32 -18.77
N GLY A 219 11.64 20.77 -18.85
CA GLY A 219 10.44 19.96 -18.60
C GLY A 219 10.29 19.42 -17.16
N ILE A 220 11.32 19.49 -16.32
CA ILE A 220 11.38 18.95 -14.97
C ILE A 220 11.96 20.00 -14.03
N ILE A 221 11.29 20.21 -12.88
CA ILE A 221 11.70 21.14 -11.83
C ILE A 221 11.80 20.40 -10.50
N THR A 222 12.95 20.50 -9.85
CA THR A 222 13.17 19.96 -8.50
C THR A 222 12.31 20.72 -7.49
N LEU A 223 11.53 19.98 -6.70
CA LEU A 223 10.71 20.53 -5.62
C LEU A 223 11.54 20.62 -4.34
N ARG A 224 12.39 21.64 -4.30
CA ARG A 224 13.19 21.94 -3.12
C ARG A 224 12.42 22.83 -2.16
N GLY A 225 12.13 22.32 -0.96
CA GLY A 225 11.44 23.11 0.06
C GLY A 225 12.38 24.11 0.74
N SER A 226 11.81 24.95 1.61
CA SER A 226 12.54 26.00 2.35
C SER A 226 13.64 25.45 3.26
N SER A 227 13.52 24.20 3.69
CA SER A 227 14.55 23.51 4.45
C SER A 227 15.77 23.07 3.63
N GLY A 228 15.67 23.18 2.30
CA GLY A 228 16.65 22.65 1.36
C GLY A 228 16.45 21.17 0.99
N PHE A 229 15.48 20.48 1.61
CA PHE A 229 15.12 19.10 1.26
C PHE A 229 14.44 19.01 -0.10
N ILE A 230 14.75 17.96 -0.85
CA ILE A 230 14.13 17.67 -2.15
C ILE A 230 12.96 16.71 -1.91
N TRP A 231 11.74 17.20 -2.12
CA TRP A 231 10.52 16.44 -1.90
C TRP A 231 10.10 15.59 -3.10
N GLY A 232 10.65 15.89 -4.28
CA GLY A 232 10.31 15.27 -5.54
C GLY A 232 10.59 16.21 -6.71
N VAL A 233 9.87 16.01 -7.82
CA VAL A 233 9.91 16.90 -8.99
C VAL A 233 8.51 17.25 -9.49
N ALA A 234 8.37 18.42 -10.09
CA ALA A 234 7.27 18.74 -10.99
C ALA A 234 7.73 18.49 -12.43
N MET A 235 7.01 17.63 -13.14
CA MET A 235 7.37 17.16 -14.47
C MET A 235 6.26 17.46 -15.49
N ARG A 236 6.63 18.05 -16.62
CA ARG A 236 5.79 18.20 -17.82
C ARG A 236 6.19 17.13 -18.81
N SER A 237 5.44 16.04 -18.83
CA SER A 237 5.77 14.85 -19.62
C SER A 237 5.50 14.97 -21.12
N GLU A 238 4.83 16.03 -21.57
CA GLU A 238 4.45 16.22 -22.97
C GLU A 238 4.70 17.68 -23.41
N GLN A 239 5.27 17.86 -24.61
CA GLN A 239 5.44 19.19 -25.22
C GLN A 239 4.07 19.83 -25.44
N GLY A 240 3.79 20.92 -24.72
CA GLY A 240 2.51 21.64 -24.78
C GLY A 240 1.57 21.39 -23.59
N SER A 241 1.83 20.40 -22.73
CA SER A 241 1.05 20.25 -21.49
C SER A 241 1.35 21.41 -20.52
N LEU A 242 0.31 22.15 -20.16
CA LEU A 242 0.41 23.28 -19.23
C LEU A 242 0.49 22.83 -17.77
N LYS A 243 0.02 21.62 -17.45
CA LYS A 243 -0.11 21.13 -16.08
C LYS A 243 0.92 20.03 -15.81
N PRO A 244 1.80 20.18 -14.81
CA PRO A 244 2.75 19.14 -14.46
C PRO A 244 2.07 17.95 -13.77
N VAL A 245 2.79 16.84 -13.65
CA VAL A 245 2.60 15.83 -12.61
C VAL A 245 3.69 16.00 -11.55
N PHE A 246 3.41 15.57 -10.33
CA PHE A 246 4.33 15.69 -9.19
C PHE A 246 4.82 14.30 -8.82
N VAL A 247 6.10 14.02 -9.10
CA VAL A 247 6.72 12.73 -8.86
C VAL A 247 7.45 12.78 -7.52
N SER A 248 7.21 11.79 -6.67
CA SER A 248 7.91 11.64 -5.40
C SER A 248 8.23 10.17 -5.12
N VAL A 249 9.35 9.95 -4.41
CA VAL A 249 9.75 8.61 -3.96
C VAL A 249 8.66 8.01 -3.08
N GLY A 250 8.24 6.78 -3.37
CA GLY A 250 7.40 5.99 -2.48
C GLY A 250 8.25 5.12 -1.55
N HIS A 251 8.88 4.10 -2.11
CA HIS A 251 9.68 3.09 -1.40
C HIS A 251 10.61 2.34 -2.37
N ARG A 252 11.83 1.99 -1.92
CA ARG A 252 12.83 1.15 -2.64
C ARG A 252 13.19 1.62 -4.05
N VAL A 253 13.11 2.93 -4.29
CA VAL A 253 13.47 3.56 -5.55
C VAL A 253 14.08 4.93 -5.25
N SER A 254 15.14 5.28 -5.97
CA SER A 254 15.71 6.63 -5.95
C SER A 254 14.78 7.63 -6.66
N LEU A 255 14.96 8.92 -6.40
CA LEU A 255 14.16 9.93 -7.09
C LEU A 255 14.51 9.96 -8.59
N GLU A 256 15.78 9.79 -8.91
CA GLU A 256 16.33 9.75 -10.26
C GLU A 256 15.68 8.62 -11.08
N THR A 257 15.73 7.39 -10.56
CA THR A 257 15.10 6.23 -11.20
C THR A 257 13.59 6.38 -11.28
N ALA A 258 12.94 6.95 -10.25
CA ALA A 258 11.50 7.21 -10.30
C ALA A 258 11.10 8.16 -11.43
N ILE A 259 11.88 9.22 -11.65
CA ILE A 259 11.68 10.18 -12.75
C ILE A 259 11.82 9.48 -14.10
N GLU A 260 12.85 8.64 -14.25
CA GLU A 260 13.11 7.93 -15.50
C GLU A 260 11.97 6.97 -15.85
N ILE A 261 11.52 6.15 -14.89
CA ILE A 261 10.39 5.23 -15.09
C ILE A 261 9.10 5.99 -15.43
N VAL A 262 8.83 7.11 -14.74
CA VAL A 262 7.69 7.98 -15.06
C VAL A 262 7.79 8.52 -16.48
N ASN A 263 8.97 8.99 -16.90
CA ASN A 263 9.21 9.48 -18.26
C ASN A 263 8.98 8.40 -19.32
N MET A 264 9.52 7.19 -19.09
CA MET A 264 9.39 6.04 -20.02
C MET A 264 7.95 5.57 -20.21
N THR A 265 7.07 5.84 -19.23
CA THR A 265 5.67 5.40 -19.23
C THR A 265 4.69 6.50 -19.61
N CYS A 266 5.16 7.72 -19.87
CA CYS A 266 4.35 8.85 -20.31
C CYS A 266 4.16 8.86 -21.83
N LYS A 267 3.03 8.32 -22.31
CA LYS A 267 2.52 8.59 -23.68
C LYS A 267 1.72 9.90 -23.76
N PHE A 268 1.20 10.35 -22.62
CA PHE A 268 0.46 11.60 -22.42
C PHE A 268 0.96 12.31 -21.16
N ARG A 269 0.31 13.41 -20.76
CA ARG A 269 0.57 14.10 -19.47
C ARG A 269 0.69 13.14 -18.27
N VAL A 270 -0.23 12.18 -18.13
CA VAL A 270 -0.27 11.24 -17.01
C VAL A 270 0.33 9.90 -17.48
N PRO A 271 1.23 9.26 -16.70
CA PRO A 271 1.80 7.96 -17.04
C PRO A 271 0.73 6.92 -17.36
N GLU A 272 0.99 6.07 -18.36
CA GLU A 272 0.05 5.03 -18.78
C GLU A 272 -0.46 4.16 -17.61
N PRO A 273 0.37 3.67 -16.67
CA PRO A 273 -0.14 2.86 -15.55
C PRO A 273 -1.23 3.57 -14.75
N ILE A 274 -1.07 4.87 -14.50
CA ILE A 274 -2.06 5.70 -13.77
C ILE A 274 -3.26 6.05 -14.67
N ARG A 275 -3.03 6.31 -15.97
CA ARG A 275 -4.12 6.63 -16.90
C ARG A 275 -5.07 5.44 -17.10
N GLN A 276 -4.53 4.23 -17.13
CA GLN A 276 -5.28 2.99 -17.36
C GLN A 276 -6.19 2.66 -16.16
N VAL A 277 -5.70 2.77 -14.92
CA VAL A 277 -6.56 2.56 -13.73
C VAL A 277 -7.71 3.56 -13.64
N SER A 278 -7.48 4.84 -13.93
CA SER A 278 -8.57 5.82 -13.94
C SER A 278 -9.60 5.56 -15.06
N SER A 279 -9.20 4.89 -16.15
CA SER A 279 -10.12 4.53 -17.25
C SER A 279 -11.02 3.33 -16.91
N VAL A 280 -10.52 2.37 -16.12
CA VAL A 280 -11.29 1.20 -15.66
C VAL A 280 -12.55 1.65 -14.93
N TRP A 281 -12.43 2.60 -14.00
CA TRP A 281 -13.56 3.11 -13.24
C TRP A 281 -14.65 3.76 -14.12
N ILE A 282 -14.23 4.53 -15.14
CA ILE A 282 -15.16 5.16 -16.10
C ILE A 282 -15.92 4.06 -16.87
N SER A 283 -15.22 3.02 -17.30
CA SER A 283 -15.82 1.93 -18.10
C SER A 283 -16.77 1.04 -17.31
N THR A 284 -16.57 0.87 -16.00
CA THR A 284 -17.48 0.14 -15.11
C THR A 284 -18.72 0.96 -14.70
N GLY A 285 -18.88 2.17 -15.27
CA GLY A 285 -20.10 2.99 -15.13
C GLY A 285 -20.42 3.43 -13.70
N GLY A 286 -19.44 3.41 -12.78
CA GLY A 286 -19.68 3.59 -11.34
C GLY A 286 -20.73 2.61 -10.76
N SER A 287 -21.09 1.56 -11.51
CA SER A 287 -22.23 0.70 -11.22
C SER A 287 -21.81 -0.34 -10.21
N THR A 288 -22.47 -0.33 -9.05
CA THR A 288 -22.33 -1.29 -7.97
C THR A 288 -22.69 -2.70 -8.43
N LEU A 289 -21.68 -3.52 -8.71
CA LEU A 289 -21.83 -4.97 -8.55
C LEU A 289 -21.80 -5.25 -7.05
N SER A 290 -22.95 -5.62 -6.48
CA SER A 290 -23.05 -6.00 -5.07
C SER A 290 -22.23 -7.26 -4.81
N MET A 291 -21.08 -7.11 -4.14
CA MET A 291 -20.41 -8.20 -3.46
C MET A 291 -20.98 -8.32 -2.05
N SER A 292 -21.26 -9.55 -1.62
CA SER A 292 -21.92 -9.85 -0.35
C SER A 292 -21.12 -9.40 0.87
N ASP A 293 -21.83 -8.94 1.90
CA ASP A 293 -21.34 -8.39 3.17
C ASP A 293 -20.39 -9.30 3.97
N ASP A 294 -20.25 -10.56 3.57
CA ASP A 294 -19.41 -11.57 4.24
C ASP A 294 -17.89 -11.31 4.11
N TYR A 295 -17.43 -10.61 3.07
CA TYR A 295 -15.99 -10.40 2.84
C TYR A 295 -15.38 -9.30 3.70
N SER A 296 -16.17 -8.28 4.05
CA SER A 296 -15.79 -7.14 4.90
C SER A 296 -15.40 -7.61 6.31
N ALA A 297 -16.15 -8.56 6.86
CA ALA A 297 -15.90 -9.14 8.17
C ALA A 297 -14.61 -9.99 8.19
N VAL A 298 -14.34 -10.73 7.10
CA VAL A 298 -13.14 -11.56 6.97
C VAL A 298 -11.87 -10.71 6.81
N LEU A 299 -11.92 -9.61 6.06
CA LEU A 299 -10.81 -8.67 5.92
C LEU A 299 -10.52 -7.91 7.22
N ALA A 300 -11.56 -7.45 7.92
CA ALA A 300 -11.42 -6.82 9.23
C ALA A 300 -10.81 -7.77 10.27
N ALA A 301 -11.19 -9.05 10.23
CA ALA A 301 -10.62 -10.09 11.08
C ALA A 301 -9.15 -10.38 10.74
N PHE A 302 -8.78 -10.42 9.45
CA PHE A 302 -7.40 -10.68 9.03
C PHE A 302 -6.44 -9.53 9.40
N VAL A 303 -6.87 -8.28 9.24
CA VAL A 303 -6.08 -7.11 9.66
C VAL A 303 -5.86 -7.11 11.18
N ARG A 304 -6.92 -7.35 11.97
CA ARG A 304 -6.81 -7.46 13.44
C ARG A 304 -5.89 -8.60 13.86
N PHE A 305 -6.00 -9.76 13.20
CA PHE A 305 -5.13 -10.91 13.45
C PHE A 305 -3.66 -10.57 13.14
N SER A 306 -3.38 -9.86 12.05
CA SER A 306 -2.00 -9.47 11.70
C SER A 306 -1.38 -8.49 12.71
N GLU A 307 -2.16 -7.54 13.24
CA GLU A 307 -1.71 -6.56 14.23
C GLU A 307 -1.45 -7.20 15.60
N GLN A 308 -2.32 -8.13 16.01
CA GLN A 308 -2.16 -8.89 17.26
C GLN A 308 -0.97 -9.87 17.17
N PHE A 309 -0.75 -10.51 16.01
CA PHE A 309 0.35 -11.45 15.81
C PHE A 309 1.73 -10.77 15.83
N GLN A 310 1.86 -9.58 15.23
CA GLN A 310 3.11 -8.79 15.30
C GLN A 310 3.40 -8.32 16.74
N SER A 311 2.36 -7.93 17.48
CA SER A 311 2.48 -7.55 18.90
C SER A 311 2.90 -8.75 19.77
N LEU A 312 2.42 -9.96 19.46
CA LEU A 312 2.78 -11.18 20.18
C LEU A 312 4.21 -11.65 19.90
N ILE A 313 4.69 -11.55 18.66
CA ILE A 313 6.09 -11.84 18.30
C ILE A 313 7.03 -10.89 19.05
N HIS A 314 6.67 -9.61 19.15
CA HIS A 314 7.45 -8.64 19.89
C HIS A 314 7.48 -8.95 21.40
N CYS A 315 6.35 -9.34 21.99
CA CYS A 315 6.30 -9.82 23.38
C CYS A 315 7.15 -11.08 23.60
N TYR A 316 7.14 -12.02 22.66
CA TYR A 316 7.94 -13.26 22.75
C TYR A 316 9.45 -13.01 22.62
N GLN A 317 9.86 -12.01 21.84
CA GLN A 317 11.27 -11.64 21.66
C GLN A 317 11.83 -10.81 22.82
N VAL A 318 10.98 -10.16 23.61
CA VAL A 318 11.38 -9.28 24.72
C VAL A 318 11.37 -9.99 26.08
N LEU A 319 10.61 -11.08 26.23
CA LEU A 319 10.49 -11.80 27.49
C LEU A 319 11.46 -12.99 27.53
N ASP A 320 12.45 -12.90 28.41
CA ASP A 320 13.33 -14.00 28.80
C ASP A 320 12.50 -15.19 29.31
N HIS A 321 12.97 -16.42 29.08
CA HIS A 321 12.26 -17.70 29.12
C HIS A 321 11.48 -18.04 30.42
N ASP A 322 10.41 -17.29 30.73
CA ASP A 322 9.52 -17.61 31.84
C ASP A 322 8.38 -18.52 31.36
N SER A 323 8.49 -19.80 31.71
CA SER A 323 7.67 -20.91 31.18
C SER A 323 6.16 -20.77 31.41
N ASN A 324 5.73 -19.91 32.33
CA ASN A 324 4.32 -19.66 32.62
C ASN A 324 3.68 -18.66 31.64
N TYR A 325 4.44 -17.69 31.15
CA TYR A 325 3.94 -16.68 30.21
C TYR A 325 3.77 -17.27 28.80
N THR A 326 4.73 -18.10 28.37
CA THR A 326 4.62 -18.84 27.12
C THR A 326 3.38 -19.74 27.09
N ARG A 327 3.06 -20.39 28.21
CA ARG A 327 1.83 -21.21 28.33
C ARG A 327 0.58 -20.36 28.16
N LEU A 328 0.52 -19.20 28.81
CA LEU A 328 -0.62 -18.29 28.70
C LEU A 328 -0.83 -17.80 27.26
N CYS A 329 0.24 -17.38 26.58
CA CYS A 329 0.20 -16.96 25.17
C CYS A 329 -0.21 -18.10 24.24
N THR A 330 0.28 -19.32 24.48
CA THR A 330 -0.09 -20.50 23.68
C THR A 330 -1.56 -20.88 23.90
N THR A 331 -2.06 -20.81 25.13
CA THR A 331 -3.48 -21.05 25.45
C THR A 331 -4.38 -20.00 24.80
N LEU A 332 -4.01 -18.72 24.82
CA LEU A 332 -4.76 -17.66 24.15
C LEU A 332 -4.81 -17.85 22.63
N LEU A 333 -3.67 -18.20 22.00
CA LEU A 333 -3.61 -18.53 20.58
C LEU A 333 -4.48 -19.74 20.21
N ILE A 334 -4.55 -20.75 21.07
CA ILE A 334 -5.41 -21.93 20.85
C ILE A 334 -6.89 -21.56 20.99
N LEU A 335 -7.26 -20.74 21.96
CA LEU A 335 -8.64 -20.30 22.16
C LEU A 335 -9.14 -19.42 21.01
N GLU A 336 -8.32 -18.46 20.56
CA GLU A 336 -8.65 -17.63 19.38
C GLU A 336 -8.71 -18.45 18.09
N TRP A 337 -7.86 -19.47 17.93
CA TRP A 337 -7.94 -20.38 16.78
C TRP A 337 -9.21 -21.26 16.81
N ILE A 338 -9.66 -21.69 18.00
CA ILE A 338 -10.91 -22.43 18.17
C ILE A 338 -12.11 -21.54 17.81
N ASP A 339 -12.11 -20.27 18.22
CA ASP A 339 -13.15 -19.30 17.84
C ASP A 339 -13.16 -19.03 16.33
N TYR A 340 -11.98 -18.88 15.71
CA TYR A 340 -11.85 -18.78 14.25
C TYR A 340 -12.46 -20.01 13.54
N ARG A 341 -12.23 -21.22 14.08
CA ARG A 341 -12.81 -22.45 13.54
C ARG A 341 -14.34 -22.48 13.70
N SER A 342 -14.85 -22.03 14.84
CA SER A 342 -16.29 -21.91 15.11
C SER A 342 -16.97 -20.98 14.11
N VAL A 343 -16.41 -19.77 13.91
CA VAL A 343 -16.89 -18.77 12.95
C VAL A 343 -16.84 -19.31 11.52
N SER A 344 -15.71 -19.90 11.10
CA SER A 344 -15.57 -20.48 9.75
C SER A 344 -16.56 -21.62 9.47
N SER A 345 -16.88 -22.44 10.48
CA SER A 345 -17.84 -23.53 10.37
C SER A 345 -19.29 -23.03 10.30
N HIS A 346 -19.59 -21.92 10.96
CA HIS A 346 -20.90 -21.27 10.92
C HIS A 346 -21.12 -20.59 9.56
N SER A 347 -20.12 -19.86 9.06
CA SER A 347 -20.13 -19.25 7.72
C SER A 347 -20.22 -20.30 6.61
N ALA A 348 -19.54 -21.45 6.74
CA ALA A 348 -19.65 -22.55 5.78
C ALA A 348 -21.05 -23.18 5.74
N ARG A 349 -21.75 -23.28 6.88
CA ARG A 349 -23.14 -23.77 6.95
C ARG A 349 -24.15 -22.79 6.35
N ILE A 350 -23.96 -21.49 6.57
CA ILE A 350 -24.81 -20.44 6.01
C ILE A 350 -24.64 -20.38 4.49
N ALA A 351 -23.40 -20.43 3.98
CA ALA A 351 -23.12 -20.49 2.55
C ALA A 351 -23.79 -21.71 1.88
N ASN A 352 -23.76 -22.88 2.52
CA ASN A 352 -24.36 -24.10 1.98
C ASN A 352 -25.90 -24.07 1.98
N ASN A 353 -26.52 -23.42 2.97
CA ASN A 353 -27.97 -23.23 3.03
C ASN A 353 -28.47 -22.17 2.03
N HIS A 354 -27.68 -21.11 1.78
CA HIS A 354 -28.01 -20.09 0.80
C HIS A 354 -27.86 -20.59 -0.65
N PHE A 355 -26.91 -21.50 -0.90
CA PHE A 355 -26.70 -22.12 -2.21
C PHE A 355 -27.79 -23.14 -2.58
N ASN A 356 -28.41 -23.80 -1.59
CA ASN A 356 -29.50 -24.76 -1.83
C ASN A 356 -30.87 -24.09 -2.06
N SER A 357 -31.05 -22.81 -1.70
CA SER A 357 -32.32 -22.09 -1.93
C SER A 357 -32.37 -21.35 -3.28
N GLN A 358 -31.22 -21.14 -3.92
CA GLN A 358 -31.10 -20.51 -5.23
C GLN A 358 -30.35 -21.45 -6.18
N HIS A 359 -31.08 -22.38 -6.81
CA HIS A 359 -30.79 -23.02 -8.11
C HIS A 359 -31.46 -24.39 -8.18
N THR A 360 -32.76 -24.41 -8.48
CA THR A 360 -33.30 -25.43 -9.37
C THR A 360 -33.13 -24.92 -10.81
N SER A 361 -32.55 -25.78 -11.65
CA SER A 361 -32.37 -25.67 -13.11
C SER A 361 -31.04 -25.10 -13.65
N GLN A 362 -30.35 -26.02 -14.37
CA GLN A 362 -29.39 -25.87 -15.48
C GLN A 362 -27.89 -25.58 -15.23
N SER A 363 -27.20 -26.69 -14.91
CA SER A 363 -25.96 -27.24 -15.52
C SER A 363 -24.79 -26.36 -16.01
N HIS A 364 -23.63 -26.67 -15.41
CA HIS A 364 -22.24 -26.67 -15.92
C HIS A 364 -21.34 -25.45 -15.60
N ASN A 365 -20.77 -25.45 -14.38
CA ASN A 365 -19.34 -25.68 -14.16
C ASN A 365 -19.08 -26.00 -12.67
N ARG A 366 -18.69 -27.23 -12.37
CA ARG A 366 -18.33 -27.68 -11.01
C ARG A 366 -16.90 -27.23 -10.70
N MET A 367 -16.67 -26.45 -9.66
CA MET A 367 -15.35 -26.46 -8.99
C MET A 367 -15.27 -27.71 -8.12
N PRO A 368 -14.17 -28.49 -8.15
CA PRO A 368 -14.09 -29.69 -7.35
C PRO A 368 -13.73 -29.33 -5.89
N GLU A 369 -14.44 -29.96 -4.94
CA GLU A 369 -14.21 -29.96 -3.48
C GLU A 369 -12.77 -30.25 -2.96
N PRO A 370 -11.76 -30.78 -3.70
CA PRO A 370 -10.45 -31.10 -3.13
C PRO A 370 -9.56 -29.90 -2.73
N LEU A 371 -9.80 -28.68 -3.24
CA LEU A 371 -8.90 -27.53 -3.00
C LEU A 371 -8.97 -26.98 -1.56
N MET A 372 -10.15 -27.04 -0.92
CA MET A 372 -10.35 -26.65 0.47
C MET A 372 -9.67 -27.63 1.44
N VAL A 373 -9.72 -28.93 1.12
CA VAL A 373 -9.10 -30.00 1.94
C VAL A 373 -7.58 -29.98 1.83
N MET A 374 -7.02 -29.67 0.64
CA MET A 374 -5.56 -29.53 0.46
C MET A 374 -4.98 -28.33 1.20
N LEU A 375 -5.66 -27.18 1.22
CA LEU A 375 -5.21 -25.99 1.95
C LEU A 375 -5.21 -26.20 3.47
N LEU A 376 -6.19 -26.97 3.99
CA LEU A 376 -6.22 -27.38 5.40
C LEU A 376 -5.08 -28.35 5.76
N HIS A 377 -4.77 -29.31 4.88
CA HIS A 377 -3.73 -30.30 5.14
C HIS A 377 -2.31 -29.70 5.08
N HIS A 378 -2.07 -28.76 4.16
CA HIS A 378 -0.77 -28.09 4.02
C HIS A 378 -0.50 -27.11 5.18
N SER A 379 -1.54 -26.45 5.70
CA SER A 379 -1.45 -25.60 6.89
C SER A 379 -1.04 -26.42 8.13
N VAL A 380 -1.60 -27.62 8.29
CA VAL A 380 -1.27 -28.53 9.40
C VAL A 380 0.18 -29.05 9.31
N GLN A 381 0.67 -29.34 8.09
CA GLN A 381 2.06 -29.78 7.90
C GLN A 381 3.08 -28.67 8.18
N THR A 382 2.81 -27.43 7.75
CA THR A 382 3.66 -26.27 8.10
C THR A 382 3.66 -25.98 9.60
N PHE A 383 2.52 -26.20 10.28
CA PHE A 383 2.42 -26.10 11.74
C PHE A 383 3.20 -27.20 12.48
N SER A 384 3.32 -28.41 11.90
CA SER A 384 4.05 -29.52 12.53
C SER A 384 5.58 -29.39 12.47
N GLY A 385 6.12 -28.61 11.51
CA GLY A 385 7.56 -28.39 11.35
C GLY A 385 8.17 -27.34 12.30
N LEU A 386 7.34 -26.54 12.96
CA LEU A 386 7.76 -25.44 13.84
C LEU A 386 7.88 -25.83 15.32
N PHE A 387 7.51 -27.07 15.68
CA PHE A 387 7.51 -27.53 17.06
C PHE A 387 8.31 -28.83 17.19
N SER A 388 9.23 -28.91 18.15
CA SER A 388 9.96 -30.16 18.41
C SER A 388 8.99 -31.29 18.76
N LEU A 389 9.34 -32.55 18.41
CA LEU A 389 8.57 -33.76 18.72
C LEU A 389 8.10 -33.80 20.19
N SER A 390 8.92 -33.29 21.12
CA SER A 390 8.60 -33.20 22.55
C SER A 390 7.42 -32.29 22.90
N MET A 391 7.10 -31.30 22.04
CA MET A 391 6.02 -30.34 22.23
C MET A 391 4.69 -30.89 21.68
N LEU A 392 4.73 -31.62 20.56
CA LEU A 392 3.57 -32.36 20.05
C LEU A 392 3.13 -33.50 20.99
N GLU A 393 4.07 -34.21 21.61
CA GLU A 393 3.76 -35.23 22.62
C GLU A 393 3.03 -34.63 23.84
N ARG A 394 3.46 -33.44 24.30
CA ARG A 394 2.81 -32.73 25.42
C ARG A 394 1.42 -32.19 25.07
N ILE A 395 1.21 -31.75 23.83
CA ILE A 395 -0.11 -31.32 23.33
C ILE A 395 -1.07 -32.51 23.21
N THR A 396 -0.57 -33.66 22.77
CA THR A 396 -1.36 -34.91 22.67
C THR A 396 -1.75 -35.43 24.05
N LEU A 397 -0.85 -35.33 25.04
CA LEU A 397 -1.14 -35.62 26.45
C LEU A 397 -2.15 -34.65 27.08
N MET A 398 -2.20 -33.38 26.67
CA MET A 398 -3.23 -32.43 27.12
C MET A 398 -4.61 -32.74 26.53
N LYS A 399 -4.71 -33.21 25.28
CA LYS A 399 -5.99 -33.65 24.69
C LYS A 399 -6.62 -34.81 25.48
N LEU A 400 -5.80 -35.75 25.96
CA LEU A 400 -6.27 -36.88 26.76
C LEU A 400 -6.77 -36.49 28.17
N LYS A 401 -6.35 -35.34 28.72
CA LYS A 401 -6.83 -34.85 30.02
C LYS A 401 -8.06 -33.94 29.94
N LEU A 402 -8.38 -33.40 28.75
CA LEU A 402 -9.55 -32.53 28.54
C LEU A 402 -10.76 -33.28 27.97
N THR A 403 -10.68 -34.62 27.86
CA THR A 403 -11.79 -35.48 27.41
C THR A 403 -12.28 -36.46 28.49
N VAL A 404 -12.06 -36.14 29.77
CA VAL A 404 -12.68 -36.81 30.92
C VAL A 404 -13.38 -35.77 31.79
#